data_AF-A0A5D3J9N7-F1
#
_entry.id   AF-A0A5D3J9N7-F1
#
_cell.length_a   1.000
_cell.length_b   1.000
_cell.length_c   1.000
_cell.angle_alpha   90.00
_cell.angle_beta   90.00
_cell.angle_gamma   90.00
#
_symmetry.space_group_name_H-M   'P 1'
#
loop_
_entity.id
_entity.type
_entity.pdbx_description
1 polymer ?
#
loop_
_entity_poly.entity_id
_entity_poly.type
_entity_poly.pdbx_seq_one_letter_code
_entity_poly.pdbx_strand_id
1 'polypeptide(L)'
;VLCLGPTVLLLKSFVENTGGYLSELVSKTFILYAYEPKSSNWLGGWTLLYWGWWLSWSPFVGMFIARVSRGRTIREFVTGVLFVPAGFTLMWMTVFGNSAIYLIMNQGATDLANTVQQDVALALFNFLEHFPFSSVLSFIAMAMVIVFFVTSADSGAMVVDTLASGGVANTPVWQRIFWASLMGIVAIALLLAGGLSALQTVTIASALPFSVILLISIYGLLKALRRDLTKRESLSMATIAPTAARNPIPWQRRLRNIAYLPKRSLVKRFMDDVIQPAMTLVQEELNKQGTISHISDAVEDRIRLEVDLGNELNFIYEVRLRGYSSPTFALAAMDNNEQQTEQHRYYRAEVYLKEGGQNYDVMGWNQEQLINDILDQYEKHLHFLHLVR
;
A
#
# COMPACT_ATOMS: atom_id res chain seq x y z
N VAL A 1 18.76 -14.23 31.02
CA VAL A 1 17.74 -13.51 31.82
C VAL A 1 16.46 -14.33 31.98
N LEU A 2 15.68 -14.61 30.93
CA LEU A 2 14.41 -15.37 31.07
C LEU A 2 14.54 -16.68 31.88
N CYS A 3 15.54 -17.52 31.57
CA CYS A 3 15.75 -18.79 32.27
C CYS A 3 16.46 -18.65 33.63
N LEU A 4 17.23 -17.57 33.84
CA LEU A 4 18.01 -17.35 35.06
C LEU A 4 17.26 -16.49 36.08
N GLY A 5 16.17 -15.83 35.66
CA GLY A 5 15.29 -15.03 36.48
C GLY A 5 13.98 -15.76 36.81
N PRO A 6 12.96 -15.06 37.32
CA PRO A 6 11.70 -15.67 37.73
C PRO A 6 10.84 -16.03 36.50
N THR A 7 11.18 -17.11 35.79
CA THR A 7 10.57 -17.46 34.49
C THR A 7 9.04 -17.50 34.51
N VAL A 8 8.45 -18.11 35.54
CA VAL A 8 6.97 -18.20 35.68
C VAL A 8 6.36 -16.81 35.85
N LEU A 9 7.00 -15.92 36.61
CA LEU A 9 6.55 -14.54 36.74
C LEU A 9 6.62 -13.82 35.39
N LEU A 10 7.74 -13.94 34.68
CA LEU A 10 7.93 -13.26 33.39
C LEU A 10 6.90 -13.73 32.34
N LEU A 11 6.57 -15.02 32.30
CA LEU A 11 5.54 -15.53 31.40
C LEU A 11 4.14 -15.03 31.76
N LYS A 12 3.80 -14.95 33.06
CA LYS A 12 2.54 -14.34 33.51
C LYS A 12 2.48 -12.85 33.17
N SER A 13 3.55 -12.13 33.50
CA SER A 13 3.68 -10.70 33.19
C SER A 13 3.62 -10.43 31.69
N PHE A 14 4.11 -11.33 30.83
CA PHE A 14 4.00 -11.14 29.38
C PHE A 14 2.54 -11.09 28.92
N VAL A 15 1.70 -12.00 29.44
CA VAL A 15 0.26 -12.01 29.13
C VAL A 15 -0.41 -10.76 29.69
N GLU A 16 -0.13 -10.40 30.94
CA GLU A 16 -0.69 -9.20 31.59
C GLU A 16 -0.27 -7.89 30.91
N ASN A 17 1.02 -7.72 30.62
CA ASN A 17 1.56 -6.55 29.93
C ASN A 17 0.95 -6.41 28.53
N THR A 18 0.73 -7.52 27.82
CA THR A 18 0.10 -7.51 26.50
C THR A 18 -1.36 -7.05 26.61
N GLY A 19 -2.12 -7.58 27.56
CA GLY A 19 -3.49 -7.14 27.82
C GLY A 19 -3.57 -5.67 28.25
N GLY A 20 -2.65 -5.24 29.12
CA GLY A 20 -2.53 -3.86 29.58
C GLY A 20 -2.22 -2.88 28.44
N TYR A 21 -1.27 -3.22 27.57
CA TYR A 21 -0.94 -2.41 26.39
C TYR A 21 -2.16 -2.22 25.47
N LEU A 22 -2.91 -3.29 25.20
CA LEU A 22 -4.12 -3.21 24.38
C LEU A 22 -5.22 -2.38 25.04
N SER A 23 -5.39 -2.50 26.36
CA SER A 23 -6.37 -1.74 27.13
C SER A 23 -6.07 -0.24 27.16
N GLU A 24 -4.80 0.14 27.29
CA GLU A 24 -4.39 1.53 27.43
C GLU A 24 -4.08 2.24 26.11
N LEU A 25 -4.07 1.51 24.98
CA LEU A 25 -3.63 2.00 23.67
C LEU A 25 -4.29 3.33 23.30
N VAL A 26 -5.62 3.41 23.40
CA VAL A 26 -6.37 4.62 23.05
C VAL A 26 -6.01 5.78 23.98
N SER A 27 -6.03 5.56 25.30
CA SER A 27 -5.74 6.61 26.28
C SER A 27 -4.31 7.16 26.12
N LYS A 28 -3.31 6.28 26.01
CA LYS A 28 -1.90 6.67 25.84
C LYS A 28 -1.62 7.35 24.50
N THR A 29 -2.41 7.06 23.46
CA THR A 29 -2.27 7.72 22.15
C THR A 29 -2.65 9.21 22.22
N PHE A 30 -3.64 9.57 23.05
CA PHE A 30 -4.17 10.93 23.13
C PHE A 30 -3.77 11.70 24.40
N ILE A 31 -2.91 11.13 25.25
CA ILE A 31 -2.49 11.79 26.50
C ILE A 31 -1.54 12.96 26.20
N LEU A 32 -2.00 14.18 26.50
CA LEU A 32 -1.22 15.42 26.34
C LEU A 32 -0.95 16.12 27.67
N TYR A 33 -1.40 15.55 28.79
CA TYR A 33 -1.27 16.13 30.13
C TYR A 33 -1.77 17.58 30.25
N ALA A 34 -2.83 17.93 29.51
CA ALA A 34 -3.36 19.30 29.48
C ALA A 34 -3.77 19.84 30.86
N TYR A 35 -4.16 18.95 31.78
CA TYR A 35 -4.56 19.29 33.15
C TYR A 35 -3.47 19.03 34.20
N GLU A 36 -2.28 18.56 33.78
CA GLU A 36 -1.15 18.25 34.67
C GLU A 36 0.17 18.82 34.09
N PRO A 37 0.43 20.13 34.18
CA PRO A 37 1.58 20.76 33.53
C PRO A 37 2.93 20.19 33.97
N LYS A 38 3.05 19.68 35.20
CA LYS A 38 4.27 19.01 35.70
C LYS A 38 4.60 17.75 34.91
N SER A 39 3.59 17.08 34.36
CA SER A 39 3.71 15.88 33.53
C SER A 39 4.06 16.21 32.07
N SER A 40 4.05 17.48 31.67
CA SER A 40 4.48 17.90 30.32
C SER A 40 5.95 17.59 30.04
N ASN A 41 6.82 17.73 31.06
CA ASN A 41 8.23 17.33 30.96
C ASN A 41 8.39 15.82 30.71
N TRP A 42 7.49 15.00 31.26
CA TRP A 42 7.47 13.56 31.02
C TRP A 42 7.11 13.25 29.56
N LEU A 43 6.12 13.96 29.00
CA LEU A 43 5.74 13.82 27.60
C LEU A 43 6.92 14.14 26.66
N GLY A 44 7.65 15.22 26.93
CA GLY A 44 8.85 15.62 26.20
C GLY A 44 9.99 14.60 26.30
N GLY A 45 10.32 14.16 27.51
CA GLY A 45 11.45 13.27 27.78
C GLY A 45 11.28 11.83 27.28
N TRP A 46 10.04 11.38 27.05
CA TRP A 46 9.75 10.00 26.64
C TRP A 46 8.98 9.93 25.32
N THR A 47 7.71 10.35 25.34
CA THR A 47 6.81 10.12 24.20
C THR A 47 7.26 10.90 22.97
N LEU A 48 7.48 12.20 23.10
CA LEU A 48 7.94 13.04 21.98
C LEU A 48 9.36 12.71 21.56
N LEU A 49 10.23 12.33 22.50
CA LEU A 49 11.57 11.84 22.20
C LEU A 49 11.52 10.59 21.30
N TYR A 50 10.75 9.56 21.69
CA TYR A 50 10.63 8.35 20.89
C TYR A 50 9.95 8.59 19.56
N TRP A 51 8.88 9.41 19.51
CA TRP A 51 8.29 9.81 18.23
C TRP A 51 9.32 10.51 17.33
N GLY A 52 10.07 11.47 17.87
CA GLY A 52 11.10 12.17 17.13
C GLY A 52 12.18 11.22 16.60
N TRP A 53 12.67 10.35 17.47
CA TRP A 53 13.64 9.31 17.11
C TRP A 53 13.11 8.42 15.98
N TRP A 54 11.95 7.79 16.15
CA TRP A 54 11.40 6.87 15.15
C TRP A 54 11.12 7.54 13.81
N LEU A 55 10.65 8.80 13.82
CA LEU A 55 10.46 9.57 12.59
C LEU A 55 11.80 9.85 11.89
N SER A 56 12.83 10.28 12.63
CA SER A 56 14.16 10.54 12.04
C SER A 56 14.81 9.28 11.45
N TRP A 57 14.51 8.10 12.01
CA TRP A 57 15.03 6.81 11.55
C TRP A 57 14.19 6.15 10.45
N SER A 58 12.98 6.63 10.19
CA SER A 58 12.08 6.00 9.23
C SER A 58 12.61 5.90 7.79
N PRO A 59 13.41 6.84 7.22
CA PRO A 59 13.92 6.66 5.86
C PRO A 59 14.98 5.55 5.79
N PHE A 60 15.82 5.43 6.83
CA PHE A 60 16.79 4.36 6.98
C PHE A 60 16.09 2.99 7.06
N VAL A 61 15.17 2.85 8.02
CA VAL A 61 14.42 1.61 8.23
C VAL A 61 13.54 1.28 7.03
N GLY A 62 12.88 2.28 6.45
CA GLY A 62 12.00 2.11 5.29
C GLY A 62 12.73 1.56 4.07
N MET A 63 13.93 2.06 3.76
CA MET A 63 14.74 1.52 2.66
C MET A 63 15.17 0.07 2.92
N PHE A 64 15.60 -0.25 4.14
CA PHE A 64 15.99 -1.61 4.50
C PHE A 64 14.81 -2.59 4.34
N ILE A 65 13.67 -2.28 4.98
CA ILE A 65 12.48 -3.14 4.94
C ILE A 65 11.97 -3.28 3.49
N ALA A 66 11.98 -2.20 2.69
CA ALA A 66 11.60 -2.26 1.28
C ALA A 66 12.46 -3.24 0.46
N ARG A 67 13.77 -3.27 0.69
CA ARG A 67 14.70 -4.18 -0.03
C ARG A 67 14.43 -5.65 0.31
N VAL A 68 14.26 -5.97 1.59
CA VAL A 68 14.02 -7.36 2.03
C VAL A 68 12.59 -7.85 1.77
N SER A 69 11.66 -6.93 1.47
CA SER A 69 10.24 -7.24 1.23
C SER A 69 9.85 -7.39 -0.25
N ARG A 70 10.83 -7.46 -1.16
CA ARG A 70 10.58 -7.62 -2.59
C ARG A 70 9.78 -8.90 -2.86
N GLY A 71 8.64 -8.78 -3.53
CA GLY A 71 7.76 -9.90 -3.90
C GLY A 71 6.69 -10.26 -2.87
N ARG A 72 6.59 -9.54 -1.75
CA ARG A 72 5.51 -9.69 -0.77
C ARG A 72 4.27 -8.90 -1.17
N THR A 73 3.09 -9.38 -0.79
CA THR A 73 1.87 -8.56 -0.89
C THR A 73 1.90 -7.43 0.14
N ILE A 74 1.18 -6.33 -0.14
CA ILE A 74 1.09 -5.21 0.81
C ILE A 74 0.55 -5.67 2.16
N ARG A 75 -0.40 -6.62 2.16
CA ARG A 75 -0.98 -7.17 3.40
C ARG A 75 0.06 -7.91 4.23
N GLU A 76 0.78 -8.86 3.63
CA GLU A 76 1.85 -9.61 4.31
C GLU A 76 2.94 -8.68 4.83
N PHE A 77 3.31 -7.67 4.03
CA PHE A 77 4.29 -6.65 4.42
C PHE A 77 3.83 -5.90 5.68
N VAL A 78 2.63 -5.33 5.67
CA VAL A 78 2.12 -4.53 6.80
C VAL A 78 1.98 -5.39 8.05
N THR A 79 1.39 -6.59 7.93
CA THR A 79 1.22 -7.50 9.08
C THR A 79 2.59 -7.92 9.64
N GLY A 80 3.55 -8.30 8.79
CA GLY A 80 4.87 -8.73 9.24
C GLY A 80 5.64 -7.61 9.95
N VAL A 81 5.65 -6.40 9.36
CA VAL A 81 6.39 -5.24 9.90
C VAL A 81 5.79 -4.71 11.20
N LEU A 82 4.47 -4.84 11.39
CA LEU A 82 3.81 -4.40 12.62
C LEU A 82 3.94 -5.42 13.75
N PHE A 83 3.55 -6.67 13.50
CA PHE A 83 3.37 -7.64 14.59
C PHE A 83 4.67 -8.31 15.05
N VAL A 84 5.61 -8.60 14.14
CA VAL A 84 6.85 -9.30 14.51
C VAL A 84 7.72 -8.43 15.43
N PRO A 85 8.04 -7.17 15.10
CA PRO A 85 8.83 -6.31 15.99
C PRO A 85 8.08 -5.93 17.27
N ALA A 86 6.77 -5.73 17.21
CA ALA A 86 5.96 -5.43 18.40
C ALA A 86 5.99 -6.60 19.39
N GLY A 87 5.80 -7.83 18.92
CA GLY A 87 5.88 -9.03 19.77
C GLY A 87 7.26 -9.22 20.39
N PHE A 88 8.32 -9.01 19.62
CA PHE A 88 9.69 -9.04 20.15
C PHE A 88 9.92 -7.95 21.21
N THR A 89 9.45 -6.73 20.96
CA THR A 89 9.59 -5.59 21.88
C THR A 89 8.82 -5.84 23.18
N LEU A 90 7.58 -6.34 23.11
CA LEU A 90 6.79 -6.73 24.28
C LEU A 90 7.51 -7.79 25.10
N MET A 91 8.06 -8.81 24.43
CA MET A 91 8.82 -9.86 25.10
C MET A 91 10.09 -9.31 25.76
N TRP A 92 10.86 -8.48 25.04
CA TRP A 92 12.09 -7.88 25.55
C TRP A 92 11.84 -7.00 26.78
N MET A 93 10.88 -6.07 26.67
CA MET A 93 10.51 -5.17 27.76
C MET A 93 9.97 -5.94 28.96
N THR A 94 9.20 -7.01 28.73
CA THR A 94 8.75 -7.88 29.83
C THR A 94 9.92 -8.60 30.48
N VAL A 95 10.78 -9.27 29.70
CA VAL A 95 11.86 -10.10 30.26
C VAL A 95 12.86 -9.26 31.04
N PHE A 96 13.35 -8.15 30.47
CA PHE A 96 14.34 -7.32 31.14
C PHE A 96 13.70 -6.35 32.15
N GLY A 97 12.62 -5.67 31.75
CA GLY A 97 11.93 -4.68 32.59
C GLY A 97 11.30 -5.30 33.83
N ASN A 98 10.46 -6.34 33.68
CA ASN A 98 9.86 -6.98 34.86
C ASN A 98 10.89 -7.72 35.71
N SER A 99 11.99 -8.23 35.14
CA SER A 99 13.10 -8.75 35.95
C SER A 99 13.73 -7.66 36.79
N ALA A 100 14.02 -6.49 36.23
CA ALA A 100 14.60 -5.36 36.97
C ALA A 100 13.65 -4.88 38.08
N ILE A 101 12.36 -4.75 37.78
CA ILE A 101 11.33 -4.40 38.77
C ILE A 101 11.27 -5.44 39.89
N TYR A 102 11.30 -6.73 39.56
CA TYR A 102 11.29 -7.82 40.55
C TYR A 102 12.55 -7.80 41.44
N LEU A 103 13.73 -7.56 40.89
CA LEU A 103 14.97 -7.44 41.66
C LEU A 103 14.88 -6.29 42.68
N ILE A 104 14.39 -5.13 42.25
CA ILE A 104 14.25 -3.94 43.11
C ILE A 104 13.19 -4.18 44.20
N MET A 105 12.00 -4.64 43.82
CA MET A 105 10.84 -4.75 44.72
C MET A 105 10.93 -5.96 45.66
N ASN A 106 11.44 -7.10 45.19
CA ASN A 106 11.38 -8.36 45.93
C ASN A 106 12.74 -8.84 46.43
N GLN A 107 13.85 -8.46 45.79
CA GLN A 107 15.20 -8.86 46.21
C GLN A 107 16.00 -7.72 46.85
N GLY A 108 15.42 -6.51 46.94
CA GLY A 108 16.06 -5.38 47.61
C GLY A 108 17.27 -4.80 46.87
N ALA A 109 17.32 -4.95 45.53
CA ALA A 109 18.37 -4.38 44.68
C ALA A 109 18.27 -2.84 44.56
N THR A 110 18.45 -2.13 45.68
CA THR A 110 18.37 -0.66 45.74
C THR A 110 19.53 0.01 45.00
N ASP A 111 20.66 -0.68 44.88
CA ASP A 111 21.81 -0.27 44.07
C ASP A 111 21.43 -0.13 42.60
N LEU A 112 20.66 -1.06 42.05
CA LEU A 112 20.14 -0.97 40.68
C LEU A 112 19.27 0.27 40.46
N ALA A 113 18.38 0.56 41.41
CA ALA A 113 17.53 1.76 41.34
C ALA A 113 18.34 3.07 41.41
N ASN A 114 19.45 3.08 42.16
CA ASN A 114 20.35 4.23 42.25
C ASN A 114 21.18 4.38 40.98
N THR A 115 21.74 3.30 40.46
CA THR A 115 22.52 3.31 39.20
C THR A 115 21.67 3.82 38.04
N VAL A 116 20.42 3.37 37.91
CA VAL A 116 19.50 3.85 36.86
C VAL A 116 19.26 5.37 36.93
N GLN A 117 19.18 5.94 38.13
CA GLN A 117 18.97 7.38 38.31
C GLN A 117 20.23 8.20 38.02
N GLN A 118 21.41 7.65 38.28
CA GLN A 118 22.69 8.34 38.10
C GLN A 118 23.22 8.22 36.67
N ASP A 119 23.25 7.00 36.13
CA ASP A 119 23.78 6.71 34.80
C ASP A 119 23.07 5.51 34.16
N VAL A 120 22.16 5.81 33.23
CA VAL A 120 21.41 4.81 32.46
C VAL A 120 22.35 3.93 31.62
N ALA A 121 23.54 4.40 31.23
CA ALA A 121 24.49 3.61 30.45
C ALA A 121 25.07 2.44 31.26
N LEU A 122 25.14 2.55 32.59
CA LEU A 122 25.65 1.50 33.48
C LEU A 122 24.53 0.55 33.96
N ALA A 123 23.27 0.96 33.85
CA ALA A 123 22.13 0.21 34.37
C ALA A 123 22.04 -1.24 33.87
N LEU A 124 22.33 -1.48 32.60
CA LEU A 124 22.31 -2.84 32.04
C LEU A 124 23.36 -3.75 32.69
N PHE A 125 24.57 -3.22 32.90
CA PHE A 125 25.68 -4.01 33.45
C PHE A 125 25.46 -4.31 34.93
N ASN A 126 25.03 -3.32 35.71
CA ASN A 126 24.66 -3.53 37.10
C ASN A 126 23.45 -4.47 37.24
N PHE A 127 22.46 -4.39 36.34
CA PHE A 127 21.37 -5.37 36.29
C PHE A 127 21.88 -6.81 36.11
N LEU A 128 22.88 -7.02 35.24
CA LEU A 128 23.45 -8.34 34.99
C LEU A 128 24.30 -8.86 36.15
N GLU A 129 24.78 -8.00 37.06
CA GLU A 129 25.49 -8.40 38.28
C GLU A 129 24.63 -9.21 39.26
N HIS A 130 23.31 -9.01 39.21
CA HIS A 130 22.35 -9.79 40.01
C HIS A 130 22.06 -11.19 39.46
N PHE A 131 22.66 -11.57 38.32
CA PHE A 131 22.50 -12.89 37.73
C PHE A 131 23.77 -13.74 37.88
N PRO A 132 23.64 -15.08 37.96
CA PRO A 132 24.81 -15.95 37.92
C PRO A 132 25.57 -15.78 36.61
N PHE A 133 26.89 -15.93 36.67
CA PHE A 133 27.82 -15.71 35.53
C PHE A 133 27.81 -14.27 34.99
N SER A 134 27.59 -13.28 35.86
CA SER A 134 27.51 -11.86 35.51
C SER A 134 28.65 -11.38 34.62
N SER A 135 29.91 -11.74 34.91
CA SER A 135 31.06 -11.33 34.09
C SER A 135 30.95 -11.81 32.63
N VAL A 136 30.46 -13.04 32.41
CA VAL A 136 30.25 -13.59 31.07
C VAL A 136 29.07 -12.90 30.38
N LEU A 137 27.96 -12.69 31.10
CA LEU A 137 26.79 -11.99 30.58
C LEU A 137 27.12 -10.54 30.20
N SER A 138 27.86 -9.82 31.02
CA SER A 138 28.32 -8.46 30.77
C SER A 138 29.27 -8.38 29.59
N PHE A 139 30.19 -9.35 29.45
CA PHE A 139 31.04 -9.46 28.27
C PHE A 139 30.23 -9.67 26.98
N ILE A 140 29.26 -10.58 27.00
CA ILE A 140 28.36 -10.81 25.85
C ILE A 140 27.55 -9.55 25.55
N ALA A 141 26.99 -8.88 26.56
CA ALA A 141 26.23 -7.64 26.39
C ALA A 141 27.09 -6.54 25.76
N MET A 142 28.33 -6.37 26.23
CA MET A 142 29.30 -5.43 25.66
C MET A 142 29.59 -5.76 24.19
N ALA A 143 29.86 -7.03 23.87
CA ALA A 143 30.09 -7.46 22.49
C ALA A 143 28.86 -7.20 21.60
N MET A 144 27.65 -7.46 22.11
CA MET A 144 26.41 -7.15 21.37
C MET A 144 26.23 -5.65 21.13
N VAL A 145 26.52 -4.80 22.12
CA VAL A 145 26.47 -3.33 21.96
C VAL A 145 27.43 -2.89 20.85
N ILE A 146 28.66 -3.41 20.82
CA ILE A 146 29.64 -3.11 19.77
C ILE A 146 29.13 -3.57 18.41
N VAL A 147 28.64 -4.80 18.30
CA VAL A 147 28.11 -5.35 17.02
C VAL A 147 26.93 -4.53 16.52
N PHE A 148 25.97 -4.20 17.40
CA PHE A 148 24.82 -3.37 17.02
C PHE A 148 25.25 -1.97 16.60
N PHE A 149 26.21 -1.36 17.30
CA PHE A 149 26.73 -0.04 16.95
C PHE A 149 27.39 -0.06 15.58
N VAL A 150 28.33 -0.99 15.34
CA VAL A 150 29.06 -1.09 14.06
C VAL A 150 28.11 -1.40 12.90
N THR A 151 27.20 -2.36 13.08
CA THR A 151 26.25 -2.76 12.03
C THR A 151 25.27 -1.64 11.70
N SER A 152 24.78 -0.92 12.73
CA SER A 152 23.86 0.21 12.53
C SER A 152 24.56 1.39 11.87
N ALA A 153 25.80 1.68 12.27
CA ALA A 153 26.59 2.76 11.69
C ALA A 153 26.93 2.50 10.21
N ASP A 154 27.35 1.29 9.84
CA ASP A 154 27.62 0.92 8.44
C ASP A 154 26.35 0.99 7.59
N SER A 155 25.25 0.43 8.09
CA SER A 155 23.96 0.47 7.40
C SER A 155 23.46 1.91 7.21
N GLY A 156 23.57 2.74 8.25
CA GLY A 156 23.21 4.16 8.21
C GLY A 156 24.02 4.93 7.18
N ALA A 157 25.34 4.70 7.15
CA ALA A 157 26.23 5.34 6.19
C ALA A 157 25.87 4.96 4.76
N MET A 158 25.56 3.68 4.50
CA MET A 158 25.12 3.21 3.18
C MET A 158 23.83 3.91 2.72
N VAL A 159 22.87 4.11 3.62
CA VAL A 159 21.59 4.78 3.30
C VAL A 159 21.82 6.25 2.96
N VAL A 160 22.58 6.98 3.79
CA VAL A 160 22.89 8.40 3.53
C VAL A 160 23.63 8.53 2.19
N ASP A 161 24.58 7.66 1.93
CA ASP A 161 25.36 7.64 0.69
C ASP A 161 24.50 7.37 -0.55
N THR A 162 23.59 6.38 -0.45
CA THR A 162 22.62 6.07 -1.52
C THR A 162 21.72 7.28 -1.80
N LEU A 163 21.24 7.97 -0.76
CA LEU A 163 20.36 9.15 -0.91
C LEU A 163 21.12 10.34 -1.49
N ALA A 164 22.35 10.58 -1.05
CA ALA A 164 23.22 11.64 -1.56
C ALA A 164 23.64 11.41 -3.03
N SER A 165 23.68 10.15 -3.46
CA SER A 165 24.03 9.74 -4.82
C SER A 165 22.82 9.57 -5.75
N GLY A 166 21.66 10.13 -5.41
CA GLY A 166 20.45 10.08 -6.25
C GLY A 166 19.79 8.70 -6.35
N GLY A 167 20.04 7.81 -5.38
CA GLY A 167 19.44 6.47 -5.31
C GLY A 167 20.29 5.36 -5.92
N VAL A 168 21.54 5.64 -6.33
CA VAL A 168 22.45 4.63 -6.85
C VAL A 168 22.84 3.65 -5.74
N ALA A 169 22.57 2.36 -5.95
CA ALA A 169 22.79 1.32 -4.94
C ALA A 169 24.29 0.98 -4.72
N ASN A 170 25.13 1.19 -5.74
CA ASN A 170 26.56 0.89 -5.69
C ASN A 170 27.37 2.18 -5.77
N THR A 171 27.63 2.76 -4.61
CA THR A 171 28.47 3.95 -4.45
C THR A 171 29.92 3.56 -4.16
N PRO A 172 30.91 4.39 -4.53
CA PRO A 172 32.30 4.19 -4.16
C PRO A 172 32.51 4.08 -2.64
N VAL A 173 33.37 3.14 -2.22
CA VAL A 173 33.62 2.86 -0.79
C VAL A 173 34.10 4.11 -0.01
N TRP A 174 34.83 5.03 -0.66
CA TRP A 174 35.32 6.25 -0.02
C TRP A 174 34.18 7.20 0.37
N GLN A 175 33.07 7.25 -0.38
CA GLN A 175 31.90 8.07 -0.03
C GLN A 175 31.24 7.53 1.23
N ARG A 176 31.10 6.20 1.32
CA ARG A 176 30.60 5.55 2.53
C ARG A 176 31.49 5.80 3.74
N ILE A 177 32.83 5.73 3.59
CA ILE A 177 33.78 6.04 4.67
C ILE A 177 33.63 7.50 5.11
N PHE A 178 33.45 8.43 4.17
CA PHE A 178 33.20 9.83 4.46
C PHE A 178 31.94 10.01 5.31
N TRP A 179 30.80 9.43 4.90
CA TRP A 179 29.55 9.54 5.66
C TRP A 179 29.63 8.89 7.05
N ALA A 180 30.24 7.70 7.15
CA ALA A 180 30.44 7.02 8.43
C ALA A 180 31.31 7.86 9.39
N SER A 181 32.41 8.43 8.88
CA SER A 181 33.31 9.28 9.67
C SER A 181 32.64 10.57 10.11
N LEU A 182 31.87 11.21 9.21
CA LEU A 182 31.14 12.43 9.50
C LEU A 182 30.08 12.22 10.59
N MET A 183 29.31 11.13 10.52
CA MET A 183 28.35 10.78 11.58
C MET A 183 29.06 10.53 12.92
N GLY A 184 30.22 9.86 12.90
CA GLY A 184 31.04 9.66 14.10
C GLY A 184 31.53 10.99 14.71
N ILE A 185 32.01 11.91 13.89
CA ILE A 185 32.45 13.25 14.33
C ILE A 185 31.28 14.03 14.93
N VAL A 186 30.10 14.01 14.28
CA VAL A 186 28.89 14.67 14.80
C VAL A 186 28.46 14.05 16.13
N ALA A 187 28.49 12.72 16.25
CA ALA A 187 28.15 12.03 17.50
C ALA A 187 29.12 12.42 18.63
N ILE A 188 30.44 12.43 18.37
CA ILE A 188 31.45 12.88 19.34
C ILE A 188 31.22 14.33 19.74
N ALA A 189 30.98 15.23 18.77
CA ALA A 189 30.73 16.63 19.03
C ALA A 189 29.49 16.85 19.90
N LEU A 190 28.39 16.15 19.63
CA LEU A 190 27.17 16.23 20.43
C LEU A 190 27.37 15.69 21.85
N LEU A 191 28.11 14.58 21.99
CA LEU A 191 28.44 14.03 23.30
C LEU A 191 29.29 15.01 24.13
N LEU A 192 30.26 15.69 23.51
CA LEU A 192 31.09 16.71 24.17
C LEU A 192 30.32 18.00 24.49
N ALA A 193 29.36 18.40 23.65
CA ALA A 193 28.61 19.64 23.82
C ALA A 193 27.56 19.57 24.94
N GLY A 194 26.91 18.42 25.11
CA GLY A 194 25.88 18.28 26.14
C GLY A 194 25.41 16.85 26.39
N GLY A 195 26.16 15.84 25.95
CA GLY A 195 25.86 14.43 26.22
C GLY A 195 24.50 13.99 25.66
N LEU A 196 23.80 13.17 26.45
CA LEU A 196 22.52 12.59 26.06
C LEU A 196 21.43 13.65 25.81
N SER A 197 21.38 14.72 26.60
CA SER A 197 20.33 15.74 26.47
C SER A 197 20.46 16.53 25.16
N ALA A 198 21.70 16.84 24.74
CA ALA A 198 21.96 17.46 23.45
C ALA A 198 21.52 16.53 22.29
N LEU A 199 21.85 15.23 22.39
CA LEU A 199 21.46 14.23 21.39
C LEU A 199 19.93 14.13 21.26
N GLN A 200 19.21 14.08 22.38
CA GLN A 200 17.75 14.03 22.44
C GLN A 200 17.12 15.28 21.80
N THR A 201 17.64 16.45 22.13
CA THR A 201 17.12 17.73 21.62
C THR A 201 17.25 17.84 20.11
N VAL A 202 18.43 17.51 19.56
CA VAL A 202 18.68 17.53 18.11
C VAL A 202 17.82 16.50 17.38
N THR A 203 17.59 15.33 17.99
CA THR A 203 16.72 14.29 17.43
C THR A 203 15.28 14.78 17.30
N ILE A 204 14.73 15.42 18.34
CA ILE A 204 13.37 15.98 18.29
C ILE A 204 13.29 17.13 17.26
N ALA A 205 14.28 18.02 17.27
CA ALA A 205 14.32 19.17 16.35
C ALA A 205 14.37 18.74 14.87
N SER A 206 15.16 17.72 14.55
CA SER A 206 15.28 17.18 13.18
C SER A 206 14.06 16.37 12.74
N ALA A 207 13.33 15.76 13.68
CA ALA A 207 12.13 14.98 13.36
C ALA A 207 10.94 15.84 12.92
N LEU A 208 10.82 17.07 13.42
CA LEU A 208 9.71 17.96 13.08
C LEU A 208 9.62 18.26 11.57
N PRO A 209 10.66 18.76 10.87
CA PRO A 209 10.59 18.97 9.43
C PRO A 209 10.42 17.64 8.67
N PHE A 210 11.00 16.56 9.18
CA PHE A 210 10.88 15.25 8.56
C PHE A 210 9.45 14.67 8.66
N SER A 211 8.70 15.00 9.71
CA SER A 211 7.29 14.62 9.84
C SER A 211 6.44 15.16 8.69
N VAL A 212 6.72 16.38 8.21
CA VAL A 212 6.04 16.99 7.05
C VAL A 212 6.35 16.19 5.78
N ILE A 213 7.60 15.77 5.59
CA ILE A 213 8.02 14.93 4.46
C ILE A 213 7.28 13.58 4.49
N LEU A 214 7.10 12.98 5.67
CA LEU A 214 6.36 11.74 5.82
C LEU A 214 4.87 11.89 5.50
N LEU A 215 4.23 12.99 5.91
CA LEU A 215 2.84 13.28 5.52
C LEU A 215 2.68 13.41 4.01
N ILE A 216 3.60 14.10 3.33
CA ILE A 216 3.64 14.20 1.86
C ILE A 216 3.80 12.81 1.24
N SER A 217 4.68 11.98 1.81
CA SER A 217 4.94 10.61 1.34
C SER A 217 3.72 9.71 1.49
N ILE A 218 2.97 9.82 2.60
CA ILE A 218 1.70 9.10 2.82
C ILE A 218 0.68 9.51 1.75
N TYR A 219 0.53 10.81 1.48
CA TYR A 219 -0.35 11.29 0.42
C TYR A 219 0.06 10.73 -0.96
N GLY A 220 1.36 10.74 -1.27
CA GLY A 220 1.91 10.17 -2.50
C GLY A 220 1.61 8.68 -2.64
N LEU A 221 1.78 7.91 -1.56
CA LEU A 221 1.45 6.48 -1.51
C LEU A 221 -0.04 6.23 -1.78
N LEU A 222 -0.93 6.97 -1.11
CA LEU A 222 -2.37 6.83 -1.32
C LEU A 222 -2.76 7.14 -2.78
N LYS A 223 -2.16 8.18 -3.37
CA LYS A 223 -2.38 8.53 -4.79
C LYS A 223 -1.87 7.43 -5.73
N ALA A 224 -0.70 6.84 -5.44
CA ALA A 224 -0.14 5.75 -6.22
C ALA A 224 -1.01 4.48 -6.15
N LEU A 225 -1.47 4.11 -4.95
CA LEU A 225 -2.36 2.96 -4.76
C LEU A 225 -3.70 3.14 -5.46
N ARG A 226 -4.30 4.34 -5.41
CA ARG A 226 -5.54 4.63 -6.16
C ARG A 226 -5.34 4.46 -7.67
N ARG A 227 -4.22 4.95 -8.22
CA ARG A 227 -3.91 4.77 -9.64
C ARG A 227 -3.73 3.31 -10.02
N ASP A 228 -3.10 2.52 -9.15
CA ASP A 228 -2.88 1.09 -9.39
C ASP A 228 -4.20 0.30 -9.35
N LEU A 229 -5.09 0.64 -8.42
CA LEU A 229 -6.46 0.10 -8.38
C LEU A 229 -7.24 0.44 -9.65
N THR A 230 -7.25 1.71 -10.07
CA THR A 230 -7.91 2.11 -11.31
C THR A 230 -7.33 1.43 -12.54
N LYS A 231 -6.00 1.22 -12.58
CA LYS A 231 -5.34 0.46 -13.65
C LYS A 231 -5.75 -1.00 -13.65
N ARG A 232 -5.87 -1.62 -12.47
CA ARG A 232 -6.31 -3.01 -12.33
C ARG A 232 -7.78 -3.18 -12.75
N GLU A 233 -8.64 -2.25 -12.32
CA GLU A 233 -10.05 -2.21 -12.71
C GLU A 233 -10.19 -2.02 -14.22
N SER A 234 -9.46 -1.08 -14.82
CA SER A 234 -9.51 -0.85 -16.26
C SER A 234 -9.02 -2.04 -17.08
N LEU A 235 -8.04 -2.79 -16.59
CA LEU A 235 -7.58 -4.03 -17.21
C LEU A 235 -8.59 -5.18 -17.07
N SER A 236 -9.35 -5.21 -15.97
CA SER A 236 -10.42 -6.21 -15.76
C SER A 236 -11.72 -5.90 -16.53
N MET A 237 -12.00 -4.61 -16.77
CA MET A 237 -13.17 -4.14 -17.52
C MET A 237 -12.90 -4.00 -19.02
N ALA A 238 -11.63 -3.99 -19.43
CA ALA A 238 -11.28 -4.08 -20.84
C ALA A 238 -11.60 -5.50 -21.34
N THR A 239 -12.85 -5.71 -21.74
CA THR A 239 -13.26 -6.90 -22.49
C THR A 239 -12.43 -6.94 -23.76
N ILE A 240 -11.40 -7.78 -23.75
CA ILE A 240 -10.64 -8.09 -24.95
C ILE A 240 -11.63 -8.83 -25.86
N ALA A 241 -11.85 -8.30 -27.06
CA ALA A 241 -12.73 -8.90 -28.07
C ALA A 241 -12.63 -10.44 -28.02
N PRO A 242 -13.73 -11.17 -27.78
CA PRO A 242 -13.68 -12.61 -27.63
C PRO A 242 -13.05 -13.23 -28.88
N THR A 243 -12.31 -14.32 -28.68
CA THR A 243 -11.63 -14.98 -29.80
C THR A 243 -12.70 -15.74 -30.59
N ALA A 244 -13.16 -15.18 -31.72
CA ALA A 244 -14.04 -15.91 -32.62
C ALA A 244 -13.29 -17.14 -33.15
N ALA A 245 -13.78 -18.33 -32.85
CA ALA A 245 -13.13 -19.59 -33.19
C ALA A 245 -13.19 -19.85 -34.71
N ARG A 246 -14.21 -19.35 -35.41
CA ARG A 246 -14.44 -19.66 -36.82
C ARG A 246 -13.90 -18.61 -37.80
N ASN A 247 -13.77 -17.35 -37.37
CA ASN A 247 -13.23 -16.25 -38.18
C ASN A 247 -12.46 -15.20 -37.35
N PRO A 248 -11.20 -15.48 -36.95
CA PRO A 248 -10.41 -14.52 -36.18
C PRO A 248 -10.04 -13.30 -37.03
N ILE A 249 -10.24 -12.10 -36.48
CA ILE A 249 -9.77 -10.86 -37.10
C ILE A 249 -8.23 -10.85 -37.08
N PRO A 250 -7.53 -10.63 -38.22
CA PRO A 250 -6.08 -10.50 -38.23
C PRO A 250 -5.63 -9.39 -37.28
N TRP A 251 -4.56 -9.62 -36.52
CA TRP A 251 -4.09 -8.67 -35.50
C TRP A 251 -3.76 -7.28 -36.07
N GLN A 252 -3.38 -7.19 -37.35
CA GLN A 252 -3.14 -5.93 -38.06
C GLN A 252 -4.43 -5.09 -38.20
N ARG A 253 -5.56 -5.76 -38.49
CA ARG A 253 -6.88 -5.10 -38.56
C ARG A 253 -7.34 -4.68 -37.17
N ARG A 254 -7.08 -5.50 -36.15
CA ARG A 254 -7.32 -5.15 -34.74
C ARG A 254 -6.50 -3.93 -34.31
N LEU A 255 -5.21 -3.88 -34.66
CA LEU A 255 -4.33 -2.74 -34.36
C LEU A 255 -4.83 -1.46 -35.04
N ARG A 256 -5.25 -1.55 -36.30
CA ARG A 256 -5.84 -0.40 -37.02
C ARG A 256 -7.12 0.10 -36.34
N ASN A 257 -7.97 -0.80 -35.84
CA ASN A 257 -9.18 -0.41 -35.14
C ASN A 257 -8.89 0.25 -33.78
N ILE A 258 -7.85 -0.18 -33.05
CA ILE A 258 -7.45 0.44 -31.77
C ILE A 258 -7.00 1.90 -31.96
N ALA A 259 -6.32 2.20 -33.06
CA ALA A 259 -5.81 3.54 -33.34
C ALA A 259 -6.81 4.46 -34.05
N TYR A 260 -7.92 3.91 -34.55
CA TYR A 260 -8.89 4.65 -35.34
C TYR A 260 -9.94 5.31 -34.45
N LEU A 261 -10.12 6.62 -34.60
CA LEU A 261 -11.13 7.41 -33.91
C LEU A 261 -12.34 7.61 -34.85
N PRO A 262 -13.40 6.78 -34.76
CA PRO A 262 -14.48 6.80 -35.73
C PRO A 262 -15.37 8.03 -35.56
N LYS A 263 -15.85 8.56 -36.68
CA LYS A 263 -16.89 9.60 -36.72
C LYS A 263 -18.25 8.98 -36.38
N ARG A 264 -19.20 9.80 -35.90
CA ARG A 264 -20.57 9.38 -35.54
C ARG A 264 -21.25 8.54 -36.63
N SER A 265 -21.10 8.94 -37.90
CA SER A 265 -21.70 8.24 -39.04
C SER A 265 -21.20 6.80 -39.20
N LEU A 266 -19.91 6.54 -38.91
CA LEU A 266 -19.35 5.19 -39.02
C LEU A 266 -19.84 4.30 -37.87
N VAL A 267 -19.93 4.85 -36.65
CA VAL A 267 -20.45 4.10 -35.49
C VAL A 267 -21.93 3.77 -35.70
N LYS A 268 -22.72 4.73 -36.21
CA LYS A 268 -24.14 4.50 -36.54
C LYS A 268 -24.30 3.41 -37.61
N ARG A 269 -23.51 3.47 -38.68
CA ARG A 269 -23.49 2.41 -39.70
C ARG A 269 -23.09 1.05 -39.12
N PHE A 270 -22.14 0.99 -38.19
CA PHE A 270 -21.76 -0.26 -37.53
C PHE A 270 -22.89 -0.80 -36.64
N MET A 271 -23.65 0.08 -35.99
CA MET A 271 -24.84 -0.29 -35.24
C MET A 271 -25.90 -0.94 -36.14
N ASP A 272 -26.16 -0.36 -37.30
CA ASP A 272 -27.17 -0.85 -38.26
C ASP A 272 -26.71 -2.11 -39.01
N ASP A 273 -25.45 -2.14 -39.49
CA ASP A 273 -24.94 -3.20 -40.38
C ASP A 273 -24.42 -4.44 -39.62
N VAL A 274 -24.02 -4.31 -38.35
CA VAL A 274 -23.36 -5.40 -37.59
C VAL A 274 -24.05 -5.69 -36.27
N ILE A 275 -24.34 -4.68 -35.46
CA ILE A 275 -24.91 -4.89 -34.12
C ILE A 275 -26.35 -5.36 -34.20
N GLN A 276 -27.19 -4.68 -34.97
CA GLN A 276 -28.61 -5.04 -35.11
C GLN A 276 -28.78 -6.46 -35.66
N PRO A 277 -28.11 -6.88 -36.76
CA PRO A 277 -28.20 -8.26 -37.25
C PRO A 277 -27.67 -9.30 -36.26
N ALA A 278 -26.62 -9.00 -35.50
CA ALA A 278 -26.12 -9.90 -34.46
C ALA A 278 -27.17 -10.13 -33.36
N MET A 279 -27.79 -9.07 -32.87
CA MET A 279 -28.84 -9.15 -31.85
C MET A 279 -30.06 -9.91 -32.38
N THR A 280 -30.46 -9.69 -33.63
CA THR A 280 -31.59 -10.41 -34.25
C THR A 280 -31.33 -11.92 -34.31
N LEU A 281 -30.12 -12.36 -34.65
CA LEU A 281 -29.79 -13.79 -34.64
C LEU A 281 -29.90 -14.41 -33.23
N VAL A 282 -29.43 -13.70 -32.20
CA VAL A 282 -29.56 -14.16 -30.82
C VAL A 282 -31.03 -14.20 -30.40
N GLN A 283 -31.81 -13.17 -30.75
CA GLN A 283 -33.24 -13.08 -30.48
C GLN A 283 -34.02 -14.24 -31.12
N GLU A 284 -33.75 -14.54 -32.39
CA GLU A 284 -34.39 -15.65 -33.11
C GLU A 284 -34.11 -17.00 -32.44
N GLU A 285 -32.87 -17.26 -32.03
CA GLU A 285 -32.51 -18.50 -31.34
C GLU A 285 -33.11 -18.60 -29.94
N LEU A 286 -33.13 -17.50 -29.17
CA LEU A 286 -33.80 -17.47 -27.85
C LEU A 286 -35.31 -17.74 -27.97
N ASN A 287 -35.97 -17.13 -28.96
CA ASN A 287 -37.38 -17.33 -29.21
C ASN A 287 -37.70 -18.78 -29.64
N LYS A 288 -36.82 -19.44 -30.41
CA LYS A 288 -36.96 -20.88 -30.75
C LYS A 288 -36.89 -21.78 -29.51
N GLN A 289 -36.13 -21.37 -28.50
CA GLN A 289 -35.99 -22.10 -27.23
C GLN A 289 -37.11 -21.79 -26.23
N GLY A 290 -38.07 -20.93 -26.59
CA GLY A 290 -39.21 -20.56 -25.75
C GLY A 290 -38.93 -19.41 -24.78
N THR A 291 -37.78 -18.72 -24.90
CA THR A 291 -37.46 -17.54 -24.11
C THR A 291 -37.85 -16.28 -24.89
N ILE A 292 -38.82 -15.52 -24.38
CA ILE A 292 -39.32 -14.32 -25.06
C ILE A 292 -38.23 -13.24 -25.03
N SER A 293 -37.89 -12.71 -26.20
CA SER A 293 -36.91 -11.63 -26.31
C SER A 293 -37.35 -10.56 -27.32
N HIS A 294 -37.01 -9.30 -27.00
CA HIS A 294 -37.41 -8.12 -27.75
C HIS A 294 -36.19 -7.26 -28.07
N ILE A 295 -36.16 -6.72 -29.30
CA ILE A 295 -35.20 -5.69 -29.68
C ILE A 295 -35.95 -4.36 -29.78
N SER A 296 -35.45 -3.35 -29.08
CA SER A 296 -35.97 -1.98 -29.17
C SER A 296 -34.90 -1.04 -29.71
N ASP A 297 -35.26 -0.31 -30.76
CA ASP A 297 -34.46 0.76 -31.39
C ASP A 297 -35.22 2.10 -31.33
N ALA A 298 -36.02 2.30 -30.29
CA ALA A 298 -36.96 3.42 -30.20
C ALA A 298 -36.29 4.77 -29.87
N VAL A 299 -35.02 4.75 -29.44
CA VAL A 299 -34.28 5.95 -29.02
C VAL A 299 -33.07 6.11 -29.94
N GLU A 300 -32.97 7.28 -30.59
CA GLU A 300 -31.85 7.60 -31.48
C GLU A 300 -30.52 7.34 -30.76
N ASP A 301 -29.58 6.69 -31.46
CA ASP A 301 -28.23 6.32 -31.00
C ASP A 301 -28.17 5.13 -29.99
N ARG A 302 -29.21 4.30 -29.87
CA ARG A 302 -29.22 3.13 -28.95
C ARG A 302 -29.99 1.93 -29.50
N ILE A 303 -29.36 0.75 -29.47
CA ILE A 303 -30.02 -0.53 -29.76
C ILE A 303 -30.02 -1.38 -28.49
N ARG A 304 -31.18 -1.90 -28.10
CA ARG A 304 -31.34 -2.72 -26.89
C ARG A 304 -31.96 -4.07 -27.22
N LEU A 305 -31.30 -5.14 -26.76
CA LEU A 305 -31.85 -6.48 -26.68
C LEU A 305 -32.29 -6.74 -25.23
N GLU A 306 -33.55 -7.10 -25.03
CA GLU A 306 -34.11 -7.46 -23.74
C GLU A 306 -34.65 -8.90 -23.78
N VAL A 307 -34.24 -9.71 -22.82
CA VAL A 307 -34.69 -11.10 -22.67
C VAL A 307 -35.57 -11.17 -21.44
N ASP A 308 -36.83 -11.53 -21.65
CA ASP A 308 -37.86 -11.63 -20.61
C ASP A 308 -37.71 -12.96 -19.88
N LEU A 309 -37.47 -12.87 -18.56
CA LEU A 309 -37.31 -14.01 -17.66
C LEU A 309 -38.51 -14.14 -16.69
N GLY A 310 -39.63 -13.46 -16.99
CA GLY A 310 -40.88 -13.53 -16.25
C GLY A 310 -40.79 -12.84 -14.89
N ASN A 311 -40.85 -13.63 -13.81
CA ASN A 311 -40.79 -13.11 -12.43
C ASN A 311 -39.36 -12.79 -11.97
N GLU A 312 -38.35 -13.19 -12.72
CA GLU A 312 -36.94 -12.92 -12.43
C GLU A 312 -36.48 -11.59 -13.06
N LEU A 313 -35.29 -11.12 -12.69
CA LEU A 313 -34.74 -9.92 -13.32
C LEU A 313 -34.43 -10.18 -14.80
N ASN A 314 -35.12 -9.49 -15.70
CA ASN A 314 -34.83 -9.50 -17.14
C ASN A 314 -33.37 -9.13 -17.44
N PHE A 315 -32.81 -9.80 -18.45
CA PHE A 315 -31.48 -9.50 -19.00
C PHE A 315 -31.60 -8.39 -20.06
N ILE A 316 -30.72 -7.39 -19.97
CA ILE A 316 -30.69 -6.25 -20.89
C ILE A 316 -29.27 -6.13 -21.42
N TYR A 317 -29.14 -6.14 -22.74
CA TYR A 317 -27.90 -5.83 -23.46
C TYR A 317 -28.16 -4.64 -24.38
N GLU A 318 -27.60 -3.48 -24.05
CA GLU A 318 -27.83 -2.22 -24.75
C GLU A 318 -26.52 -1.66 -25.29
N VAL A 319 -26.46 -1.33 -26.58
CA VAL A 319 -25.31 -0.63 -27.17
C VAL A 319 -25.67 0.82 -27.43
N ARG A 320 -24.87 1.74 -26.86
CA ARG A 320 -25.06 3.19 -26.98
C ARG A 320 -23.92 3.83 -27.74
N LEU A 321 -24.25 4.71 -28.67
CA LEU A 321 -23.28 5.60 -29.30
C LEU A 321 -22.97 6.77 -28.35
N ARG A 322 -21.70 6.90 -27.95
CA ARG A 322 -21.21 7.96 -27.04
C ARG A 322 -20.09 8.77 -27.70
N GLY A 323 -20.18 10.10 -27.58
CA GLY A 323 -19.15 11.01 -28.05
C GLY A 323 -18.21 11.45 -26.94
N TYR A 324 -16.90 11.40 -27.20
CA TYR A 324 -15.84 11.79 -26.28
C TYR A 324 -14.94 12.85 -26.94
N SER A 325 -14.32 13.70 -26.13
CA SER A 325 -13.26 14.60 -26.60
C SER A 325 -12.00 13.80 -26.93
N SER A 326 -11.38 14.03 -28.10
CA SER A 326 -10.14 13.36 -28.49
C SER A 326 -9.08 13.43 -27.38
N PRO A 327 -8.43 12.29 -27.06
CA PRO A 327 -7.41 12.25 -26.01
C PRO A 327 -6.14 13.00 -26.45
N THR A 328 -5.44 13.62 -25.50
CA THR A 328 -4.30 14.52 -25.74
C THR A 328 -3.15 13.86 -26.51
N PHE A 329 -2.98 12.53 -26.43
CA PHE A 329 -1.94 11.80 -27.18
C PHE A 329 -2.20 11.72 -28.70
N ALA A 330 -3.46 11.84 -29.14
CA ALA A 330 -3.81 11.81 -30.56
C ALA A 330 -3.55 13.16 -31.26
N LEU A 331 -3.44 14.25 -30.50
CA LEU A 331 -3.12 15.58 -31.00
C LEU A 331 -1.65 15.71 -31.43
N ALA A 332 -0.72 15.03 -30.75
CA ALA A 332 0.71 15.08 -31.05
C ALA A 332 1.09 14.48 -32.43
N ALA A 333 0.21 13.67 -33.03
CA ALA A 333 0.43 13.09 -34.35
C ALA A 333 -0.13 13.96 -35.51
N MET A 334 -0.84 15.06 -35.22
CA MET A 334 -1.56 15.88 -36.20
C MET A 334 -1.13 17.35 -36.18
N ASP A 335 0.15 17.63 -35.94
CA ASP A 335 0.67 19.00 -35.77
C ASP A 335 0.92 19.77 -37.09
N ASN A 336 0.09 19.55 -38.13
CA ASN A 336 0.37 20.10 -39.46
C ASN A 336 -0.79 20.82 -40.16
N ASN A 337 -1.93 21.11 -39.52
CA ASN A 337 -2.96 21.96 -40.15
C ASN A 337 -3.73 22.81 -39.13
N GLU A 338 -3.37 24.09 -39.01
CA GLU A 338 -3.93 25.10 -38.10
C GLU A 338 -5.35 25.62 -38.46
N GLN A 339 -6.13 24.92 -39.29
CA GLN A 339 -7.43 25.43 -39.72
C GLN A 339 -8.51 24.35 -39.72
N GLN A 340 -8.94 23.92 -38.53
CA GLN A 340 -10.29 23.40 -38.28
C GLN A 340 -10.51 23.18 -36.76
N THR A 341 -10.84 24.26 -36.05
CA THR A 341 -11.30 24.22 -34.65
C THR A 341 -12.79 23.82 -34.57
N GLU A 342 -13.21 22.83 -35.35
CA GLU A 342 -14.43 22.08 -35.02
C GLU A 342 -14.01 20.90 -34.14
N GLN A 343 -14.62 20.84 -32.96
CA GLN A 343 -14.36 19.90 -31.88
C GLN A 343 -14.07 18.49 -32.40
N HIS A 344 -12.82 18.04 -32.28
CA HIS A 344 -12.43 16.68 -32.61
C HIS A 344 -13.06 15.74 -31.56
N ARG A 345 -14.33 15.39 -31.78
CA ARG A 345 -15.07 14.39 -31.02
C ARG A 345 -14.95 13.07 -31.75
N TYR A 346 -14.55 12.05 -31.02
CA TYR A 346 -14.62 10.67 -31.50
C TYR A 346 -15.79 9.97 -30.83
N TYR A 347 -16.32 8.96 -31.50
CA TYR A 347 -17.49 8.23 -31.03
C TYR A 347 -17.11 6.79 -30.71
N ARG A 348 -17.83 6.17 -29.78
CA ARG A 348 -17.66 4.75 -29.40
C ARG A 348 -19.01 4.06 -29.38
N ALA A 349 -19.02 2.76 -29.67
CA ALA A 349 -20.17 1.88 -29.46
C ALA A 349 -19.98 1.16 -28.13
N GLU A 350 -20.52 1.71 -27.06
CA GLU A 350 -20.32 1.19 -25.70
C GLU A 350 -21.47 0.29 -25.26
N VAL A 351 -21.14 -0.80 -24.57
CA VAL A 351 -22.12 -1.73 -24.03
C VAL A 351 -22.58 -1.29 -22.63
N TYR A 352 -23.88 -1.37 -22.42
CA TYR A 352 -24.60 -1.10 -21.19
C TYR A 352 -25.46 -2.32 -20.85
N LEU A 353 -25.27 -2.83 -19.63
CA LEU A 353 -26.15 -3.84 -19.05
C LEU A 353 -27.17 -3.14 -18.13
N LYS A 354 -28.06 -3.92 -17.51
CA LYS A 354 -29.04 -3.39 -16.54
C LYS A 354 -28.38 -2.66 -15.37
N GLU A 355 -27.19 -3.10 -14.98
CA GLU A 355 -26.38 -2.58 -13.87
C GLU A 355 -25.61 -1.30 -14.23
N GLY A 356 -25.53 -0.96 -15.52
CA GLY A 356 -24.84 0.23 -16.01
C GLY A 356 -23.88 -0.03 -17.18
N GLY A 357 -23.13 1.02 -17.55
CA GLY A 357 -22.16 0.98 -18.64
C GLY A 357 -20.96 0.11 -18.28
N GLN A 358 -20.60 -0.81 -19.17
CA GLN A 358 -19.46 -1.73 -18.99
C GLN A 358 -18.13 -1.12 -19.45
N ASN A 359 -18.16 0.10 -19.99
CA ASN A 359 -16.99 0.92 -20.34
C ASN A 359 -16.01 0.28 -21.36
N TYR A 360 -16.47 -0.69 -22.16
CA TYR A 360 -15.73 -1.20 -23.32
C TYR A 360 -16.43 -0.88 -24.63
N ASP A 361 -15.63 -0.71 -25.69
CA ASP A 361 -16.06 -0.35 -27.04
C ASP A 361 -16.05 -1.59 -27.95
N VAL A 362 -17.19 -1.90 -28.55
CA VAL A 362 -17.33 -3.04 -29.48
C VAL A 362 -17.03 -2.66 -30.93
N MET A 363 -16.66 -1.40 -31.17
CA MET A 363 -16.39 -0.91 -32.52
C MET A 363 -15.30 -1.73 -33.21
N GLY A 364 -15.66 -2.27 -34.39
CA GLY A 364 -14.75 -3.05 -35.23
C GLY A 364 -14.69 -4.55 -34.88
N TRP A 365 -15.52 -5.02 -33.97
CA TRP A 365 -15.77 -6.46 -33.78
C TRP A 365 -16.57 -7.01 -34.96
N ASN A 366 -16.45 -8.31 -35.21
CA ASN A 366 -17.30 -8.98 -36.19
C ASN A 366 -18.59 -9.49 -35.52
N GLN A 367 -19.54 -9.95 -36.33
CA GLN A 367 -20.84 -10.43 -35.86
C GLN A 367 -20.72 -11.61 -34.89
N GLU A 368 -19.80 -12.56 -35.13
CA GLU A 368 -19.58 -13.74 -34.28
C GLU A 368 -19.02 -13.35 -32.90
N GLN A 369 -18.10 -12.39 -32.85
CA GLN A 369 -17.55 -11.86 -31.60
C GLN A 369 -18.61 -11.16 -30.76
N LEU A 370 -19.50 -10.41 -31.41
CA LEU A 370 -20.59 -9.72 -30.71
C LEU A 370 -21.62 -10.71 -30.17
N ILE A 371 -21.94 -11.76 -30.93
CA ILE A 371 -22.82 -12.85 -30.45
C ILE A 371 -22.21 -13.53 -29.23
N ASN A 372 -20.93 -13.91 -29.29
CA ASN A 372 -20.25 -14.54 -28.16
C ASN A 372 -20.24 -13.64 -26.92
N ASP A 373 -20.02 -12.33 -27.08
CA ASP A 373 -20.08 -11.41 -25.95
C ASP A 373 -21.49 -11.31 -25.34
N ILE A 374 -22.55 -11.23 -26.18
CA ILE A 374 -23.94 -11.26 -25.70
C ILE A 374 -24.20 -12.54 -24.89
N LEU A 375 -23.74 -13.69 -25.38
CA LEU A 375 -23.90 -14.99 -24.69
C LEU A 375 -23.11 -15.04 -23.38
N ASP A 376 -21.85 -14.59 -23.37
CA ASP A 376 -21.02 -14.53 -22.16
C ASP A 376 -21.67 -13.66 -21.07
N GLN A 377 -22.28 -12.53 -21.45
CA GLN A 377 -23.01 -11.67 -20.50
C GLN A 377 -24.32 -12.30 -20.05
N TYR A 378 -25.04 -12.99 -20.94
CA TYR A 378 -26.27 -13.70 -20.60
C TYR A 378 -26.01 -14.87 -19.62
N GLU A 379 -24.96 -15.66 -19.83
CA GLU A 379 -24.55 -16.74 -18.93
C GLU A 379 -24.18 -16.20 -17.53
N LYS A 380 -23.43 -15.09 -17.46
CA LYS A 380 -23.12 -14.42 -16.20
C LYS A 380 -24.39 -13.96 -15.48
N HIS A 381 -25.37 -13.44 -16.21
CA HIS A 381 -26.65 -13.03 -15.66
C HIS A 381 -27.46 -14.21 -15.11
N LEU A 382 -27.52 -15.33 -15.84
CA LEU A 382 -28.17 -16.55 -15.35
C LEU A 382 -27.46 -17.12 -14.11
N HIS A 383 -26.13 -17.10 -14.08
CA HIS A 383 -25.37 -17.51 -12.91
C HIS A 383 -25.65 -16.61 -11.70
N PHE A 384 -25.74 -15.30 -11.91
CA PHE A 384 -26.14 -14.36 -10.87
C PHE A 384 -27.54 -14.67 -10.31
N LEU A 385 -28.53 -14.93 -11.17
CA LEU A 385 -29.87 -15.33 -10.74
C LEU A 385 -29.85 -16.64 -9.93
N HIS A 386 -29.00 -17.60 -10.29
CA HIS A 386 -28.84 -18.84 -9.53
C HIS A 386 -28.23 -18.61 -8.14
N LEU A 387 -27.35 -17.62 -7.96
CA LEU A 387 -26.75 -17.30 -6.66
C LEU A 387 -27.67 -16.48 -5.75
N VAL A 388 -28.64 -15.77 -6.32
CA VAL A 388 -29.56 -14.88 -5.59
C VAL A 388 -30.87 -15.59 -5.20
N ARG A 389 -31.21 -16.70 -5.86
CA ARG A 389 -32.22 -17.67 -5.37
C ARG A 389 -31.71 -18.43 -4.16
#